data_AF-A0A956BDA7-F1
#
_entry.id   AF-A0A956BDA7-F1
#
_cell.length_a   1.000
_cell.length_b   1.000
_cell.length_c   1.000
_cell.angle_alpha   90.00
_cell.angle_beta   90.00
_cell.angle_gamma   90.00
#
_symmetry.space_group_name_H-M   'P 1'
#
loop_
_entity.id
_entity.type
_entity.pdbx_description
1 polymer ?
#
loop_
_entity_poly.entity_id
_entity_poly.type
_entity_poly.pdbx_seq_one_letter_code
_entity_poly.pdbx_strand_id
1 'polypeptide(L)'
;MEPLVIPGTTAWMPLVVDFVRAVAAEAGLSAEATYRLRLAVDEIVSNIIGHGYVESGHDGLVRLRARVTDDAVEVIIEDDAPVFDPQATPAPGLDLPADERPVGGLGLFLAQHCVDDLRYERRGELNRNILVVRRGDGDRATPPGRILVVGERPDVVEWLRAEGHEVASASALAVALDRCADEPFDVVIYGADVSPLTTATLGDRSDPPRVLVLAESVDAAEGHLIDEGVDWARTPPHPAELRGRVGRLVERRALRARLRRARLQLGGLHRLADDFTHTVLPLGLALSREEDADRLIERIVVEAQTLCNADGGTLYLRHGPALRFALVRNASLGIRLGGLDGAPVPFEPLPLYDQDGTPNTHNVATTAALEGHTINVPDIYAAAHGPYDFSGPRAFDATYGYHTTSCLTVPLAEPSGRLLGALQLVNARDRETGEQVPFGAYLQKVVESMASQAAVALSKQRLTGFRDGMLELAHDLAIGRRILESFQPAQLPAPEGWTLAARMRPARNVGGDLYDAFPCGDRLMVVVADVCDKGVGAAVFMGLLRTLLRAYAETTGGLTATVQ
;
A
#
# COMPACT_ATOMS: atom_id res chain seq x y z
N MET A 1 37.11 -11.83 -23.60
CA MET A 1 35.83 -12.49 -23.32
C MET A 1 35.29 -13.17 -24.59
N GLU A 2 34.60 -14.31 -24.47
CA GLU A 2 33.99 -15.00 -25.61
C GLU A 2 32.76 -14.25 -26.15
N PRO A 3 32.48 -14.30 -27.47
CA PRO A 3 31.27 -13.70 -28.04
C PRO A 3 30.00 -14.40 -27.55
N LEU A 4 28.97 -13.61 -27.21
CA LEU A 4 27.61 -14.12 -26.95
C LEU A 4 26.82 -14.13 -28.27
N VAL A 5 26.15 -15.23 -28.58
CA VAL A 5 25.24 -15.31 -29.73
C VAL A 5 23.88 -15.77 -29.23
N ILE A 6 22.84 -15.00 -29.53
CA ILE A 6 21.47 -15.30 -29.11
C ILE A 6 20.51 -15.30 -30.31
N PRO A 7 19.44 -16.12 -30.27
CA PRO A 7 18.32 -15.99 -31.19
C PRO A 7 17.62 -14.64 -31.06
N GLY A 8 17.07 -14.13 -32.15
CA GLY A 8 16.28 -12.90 -32.25
C GLY A 8 14.93 -12.95 -31.53
N THR A 9 14.90 -13.39 -30.27
CA THR A 9 13.69 -13.53 -29.44
C THR A 9 13.96 -13.01 -28.03
N THR A 10 12.94 -12.40 -27.41
CA THR A 10 13.08 -11.72 -26.11
C THR A 10 13.39 -12.66 -24.94
N ALA A 11 13.19 -13.97 -25.11
CA ALA A 11 13.49 -14.99 -24.11
C ALA A 11 14.98 -14.99 -23.66
N TRP A 12 15.88 -14.46 -24.49
CA TRP A 12 17.33 -14.48 -24.24
C TRP A 12 17.89 -13.16 -23.68
N MET A 13 17.04 -12.15 -23.48
CA MET A 13 17.44 -10.87 -22.87
C MET A 13 18.14 -11.02 -21.50
N PRO A 14 17.78 -11.98 -20.62
CA PRO A 14 18.54 -12.21 -19.39
C PRO A 14 20.03 -12.51 -19.62
N LEU A 15 20.38 -13.27 -20.67
CA LEU A 15 21.78 -13.56 -21.00
C LEU A 15 22.54 -12.33 -21.49
N VAL A 16 21.86 -11.42 -22.20
CA VAL A 16 22.44 -10.14 -22.63
C VAL A 16 22.78 -9.28 -21.40
N VAL A 17 21.87 -9.22 -20.43
CA VAL A 17 22.09 -8.51 -19.16
C VAL A 17 23.29 -9.10 -18.41
N ASP A 18 23.37 -10.43 -18.31
CA ASP A 18 24.47 -11.10 -17.61
C ASP A 18 25.82 -10.89 -18.33
N PHE A 19 25.83 -10.92 -19.66
CA PHE A 19 27.01 -10.63 -20.47
C PHE A 19 27.52 -9.21 -20.22
N VAL A 20 26.66 -8.19 -20.28
CA VAL A 20 27.08 -6.80 -20.05
C VAL A 20 27.57 -6.59 -18.61
N ARG A 21 26.94 -7.24 -17.63
CA ARG A 21 27.42 -7.22 -16.23
C ARG A 21 28.80 -7.85 -16.09
N ALA A 22 29.04 -8.98 -16.73
CA ALA A 22 30.35 -9.63 -16.71
C ALA A 22 31.42 -8.72 -17.33
N VAL A 23 31.12 -8.09 -18.48
CA VAL A 23 32.02 -7.16 -19.16
C VAL A 23 32.33 -5.94 -18.30
N ALA A 24 31.31 -5.34 -17.69
CA ALA A 24 31.47 -4.17 -16.84
C ALA A 24 32.27 -4.50 -15.57
N ALA A 25 32.06 -5.68 -14.98
CA ALA A 25 32.82 -6.16 -13.83
C ALA A 25 34.28 -6.45 -14.17
N GLU A 26 34.56 -7.11 -15.30
CA GLU A 26 35.94 -7.35 -15.78
C GLU A 26 36.67 -6.03 -16.06
N ALA A 27 35.96 -5.04 -16.61
CA ALA A 27 36.50 -3.72 -16.90
C ALA A 27 36.55 -2.77 -15.68
N GLY A 28 35.98 -3.14 -14.53
CA GLY A 28 35.92 -2.29 -13.34
C GLY A 28 35.17 -0.96 -13.57
N LEU A 29 34.06 -0.98 -14.31
CA LEU A 29 33.19 0.19 -14.47
C LEU A 29 32.43 0.49 -13.17
N SER A 30 32.21 1.76 -12.83
CA SER A 30 31.31 2.14 -11.74
C SER A 30 29.90 1.62 -11.94
N ALA A 31 29.11 1.58 -10.86
CA ALA A 31 27.70 1.22 -10.91
C ALA A 31 26.90 2.11 -11.87
N GLU A 32 27.24 3.40 -11.97
CA GLU A 32 26.60 4.35 -12.87
C GLU A 32 26.96 4.06 -14.33
N ALA A 33 28.26 3.91 -14.66
CA ALA A 33 28.70 3.52 -16.00
C ALA A 33 28.16 2.15 -16.42
N THR A 34 28.11 1.19 -15.49
CA THR A 34 27.52 -0.14 -15.70
C THR A 34 26.03 -0.06 -16.01
N TYR A 35 25.28 0.75 -15.25
CA TYR A 35 23.86 0.94 -15.49
C TYR A 35 23.58 1.57 -16.86
N ARG A 36 24.33 2.63 -17.20
CA ARG A 36 24.23 3.32 -18.48
C ARG A 36 24.54 2.39 -19.66
N LEU A 37 25.65 1.64 -19.61
CA LEU A 37 26.00 0.67 -20.64
C LEU A 37 24.94 -0.42 -20.79
N ARG A 38 24.45 -0.97 -19.67
CA ARG A 38 23.40 -2.00 -19.67
C ARG A 38 22.14 -1.48 -20.33
N LEU A 39 21.66 -0.30 -19.94
CA LEU A 39 20.46 0.29 -20.49
C LEU A 39 20.58 0.48 -22.01
N ALA A 40 21.70 1.01 -22.49
CA ALA A 40 21.90 1.19 -23.92
C ALA A 40 21.95 -0.12 -24.71
N VAL A 41 22.62 -1.15 -24.19
CA VAL A 41 22.65 -2.48 -24.84
C VAL A 41 21.26 -3.12 -24.82
N ASP A 42 20.54 -3.03 -23.70
CA ASP A 42 19.17 -3.57 -23.54
C ASP A 42 18.21 -2.97 -24.57
N GLU A 43 18.24 -1.64 -24.72
CA GLU A 43 17.42 -0.91 -25.69
C GLU A 43 17.78 -1.25 -27.14
N ILE A 44 19.07 -1.31 -27.49
CA ILE A 44 19.49 -1.66 -28.86
C ILE A 44 19.10 -3.09 -29.20
N VAL A 45 19.38 -4.06 -28.32
CA VAL A 45 19.05 -5.47 -28.58
C VAL A 45 17.54 -5.71 -28.57
N SER A 46 16.80 -5.10 -27.64
CA SER A 46 15.34 -5.18 -27.61
C SER A 46 14.71 -4.60 -28.87
N ASN A 47 15.23 -3.48 -29.40
CA ASN A 47 14.75 -2.91 -30.65
C ASN A 47 15.06 -3.79 -31.87
N ILE A 48 16.27 -4.37 -31.95
CA ILE A 48 16.63 -5.33 -33.00
C ILE A 48 15.67 -6.54 -32.96
N ILE A 49 15.38 -7.07 -31.77
CA ILE A 49 14.49 -8.22 -31.61
C ILE A 49 13.03 -7.85 -31.92
N GLY A 50 12.51 -6.80 -31.31
CA GLY A 50 11.12 -6.38 -31.45
C GLY A 50 10.79 -5.91 -32.87
N HIS A 51 11.49 -4.88 -33.33
CA HIS A 51 11.22 -4.26 -34.63
C HIS A 51 11.92 -5.00 -35.79
N GLY A 52 13.16 -5.43 -35.59
CA GLY A 52 13.97 -6.06 -36.63
C GLY A 52 13.61 -7.51 -36.96
N TYR A 53 13.22 -8.33 -35.98
CA TYR A 53 12.89 -9.74 -36.17
C TYR A 53 11.39 -10.03 -36.01
N VAL A 54 10.79 -9.69 -34.86
CA VAL A 54 9.40 -10.07 -34.54
C VAL A 54 8.39 -9.36 -35.43
N GLU A 55 8.42 -8.02 -35.52
CA GLU A 55 7.50 -7.25 -36.36
C GLU A 55 7.74 -7.45 -37.86
N SER A 56 9.00 -7.67 -38.23
CA SER A 56 9.40 -7.90 -39.62
C SER A 56 9.16 -9.34 -40.08
N GLY A 57 8.82 -10.27 -39.17
CA GLY A 57 8.63 -11.70 -39.46
C GLY A 57 9.90 -12.42 -39.93
N HIS A 58 11.08 -11.94 -39.52
CA HIS A 58 12.37 -12.51 -39.88
C HIS A 58 12.98 -13.24 -38.68
N ASP A 59 13.48 -14.46 -38.89
CA ASP A 59 14.31 -15.14 -37.90
C ASP A 59 15.78 -14.76 -38.11
N GLY A 60 16.49 -14.45 -37.03
CA GLY A 60 17.91 -14.09 -37.10
C GLY A 60 18.63 -14.21 -35.78
N LEU A 61 19.92 -13.84 -35.78
CA LEU A 61 20.81 -13.97 -34.63
C LEU A 61 21.45 -12.63 -34.27
N VAL A 62 21.41 -12.29 -32.98
CA VAL A 62 22.16 -11.17 -32.43
C VAL A 62 23.47 -11.67 -31.84
N ARG A 63 24.59 -11.08 -32.27
CA ARG A 63 25.94 -11.41 -31.79
C ARG A 63 26.50 -10.25 -31.01
N LEU A 64 26.86 -10.48 -29.75
CA LEU A 64 27.48 -9.50 -28.88
C LEU A 64 28.95 -9.85 -28.65
N ARG A 65 29.81 -8.85 -28.77
CA ARG A 65 31.23 -8.92 -28.44
C ARG A 65 31.59 -7.73 -27.58
N ALA A 66 32.56 -7.90 -26.70
CA ALA A 66 33.09 -6.81 -25.91
C ALA A 66 34.59 -6.68 -26.12
N ARG A 67 35.06 -5.43 -26.18
CA ARG A 67 36.47 -5.07 -26.16
C ARG A 67 36.69 -4.13 -24.99
N VAL A 68 37.58 -4.52 -24.09
CA VAL A 68 38.01 -3.67 -22.98
C VAL A 68 39.38 -3.11 -23.34
N THR A 69 39.51 -1.79 -23.29
CA THR A 69 40.79 -1.08 -23.42
C THR A 69 41.10 -0.36 -22.11
N ASP A 70 42.29 0.23 -22.01
CA ASP A 70 42.69 0.96 -20.81
C ASP A 70 41.76 2.15 -20.50
N ASP A 71 41.18 2.75 -21.55
CA ASP A 71 40.38 3.99 -21.46
C ASP A 71 38.88 3.80 -21.70
N ALA A 72 38.44 2.66 -22.24
CA ALA A 72 37.03 2.45 -22.59
C ALA A 72 36.60 0.98 -22.60
N VAL A 73 35.29 0.78 -22.52
CA VAL A 73 34.60 -0.47 -22.82
C VAL A 73 33.79 -0.28 -24.08
N GLU A 74 34.03 -1.13 -25.08
CA GLU A 74 33.28 -1.18 -26.33
C GLU A 74 32.42 -2.45 -26.36
N VAL A 75 31.11 -2.32 -26.54
CA VAL A 75 30.20 -3.43 -26.82
C VAL A 75 29.76 -3.35 -28.28
N ILE A 76 30.04 -4.40 -29.03
CA ILE A 76 29.74 -4.54 -30.45
C ILE A 76 28.57 -5.51 -30.58
N ILE A 77 27.50 -5.05 -31.22
CA ILE A 77 26.26 -5.80 -31.48
C ILE A 77 26.14 -5.95 -32.99
N GLU A 78 26.11 -7.19 -33.48
CA GLU A 78 25.97 -7.53 -34.89
C GLU A 78 24.67 -8.32 -35.12
N ASP A 79 23.86 -7.92 -36.09
CA ASP A 79 22.59 -8.56 -36.44
C ASP A 79 22.37 -8.59 -37.96
N ASP A 80 21.51 -9.49 -38.42
CA ASP A 80 21.11 -9.66 -39.82
C ASP A 80 19.69 -9.14 -40.11
N ALA A 81 19.15 -8.27 -39.25
CA ALA A 81 17.85 -7.65 -39.45
C ALA A 81 17.86 -6.64 -40.63
N PRO A 82 16.69 -6.14 -41.07
CA PRO A 82 16.62 -5.05 -42.03
C PRO A 82 17.51 -3.85 -41.64
N VAL A 83 18.03 -3.14 -42.65
CA VAL A 83 18.93 -2.00 -42.43
C VAL A 83 18.22 -0.95 -41.57
N PHE A 84 18.79 -0.66 -40.41
CA PHE A 84 18.31 0.37 -39.51
C PHE A 84 19.51 1.04 -38.82
N ASP A 85 19.64 2.36 -38.96
CA ASP A 85 20.67 3.15 -38.28
C ASP A 85 20.08 3.83 -37.04
N PRO A 86 20.44 3.37 -35.83
CA PRO A 86 20.00 3.99 -34.59
C PRO A 86 20.30 5.48 -34.48
N GLN A 87 21.40 5.97 -35.06
CA GLN A 87 21.83 7.36 -34.95
C GLN A 87 21.01 8.30 -35.82
N ALA A 88 20.43 7.79 -36.91
CA ALA A 88 19.62 8.59 -37.83
C ALA A 88 18.20 8.87 -37.28
N THR A 89 17.84 8.31 -36.11
CA THR A 89 16.52 8.50 -35.51
C THR A 89 16.42 9.86 -34.83
N PRO A 90 15.41 10.69 -35.16
CA PRO A 90 15.24 12.00 -34.54
C PRO A 90 14.92 11.90 -33.05
N ALA A 91 15.37 12.87 -32.27
CA ALA A 91 15.05 12.96 -30.85
C ALA A 91 13.53 13.07 -30.63
N PRO A 92 12.95 12.35 -29.66
CA PRO A 92 11.54 12.47 -29.31
C PRO A 92 11.26 13.89 -28.77
N GLY A 93 10.05 14.39 -28.98
CA GLY A 93 9.61 15.69 -28.44
C GLY A 93 9.49 15.65 -26.92
N LEU A 94 10.58 15.91 -26.20
CA LEU A 94 10.63 15.91 -24.73
C LEU A 94 9.89 17.09 -24.09
N ASP A 95 9.59 18.12 -24.89
CA ASP A 95 8.89 19.33 -24.47
C ASP A 95 7.36 19.19 -24.49
N LEU A 96 6.83 18.05 -24.95
CA LEU A 96 5.39 17.76 -24.96
C LEU A 96 4.93 17.14 -23.63
N PRO A 97 3.71 17.45 -23.15
CA PRO A 97 3.03 16.72 -22.07
C PRO A 97 2.99 15.20 -22.33
N ALA A 98 3.04 14.38 -21.27
CA ALA A 98 3.19 12.92 -21.38
C ALA A 98 2.06 12.23 -22.17
N ASP A 99 0.88 12.83 -22.18
CA ASP A 99 -0.33 12.42 -22.89
C ASP A 99 -0.36 12.81 -24.38
N GLU A 100 0.49 13.74 -24.81
CA GLU A 100 0.62 14.19 -26.21
C GLU A 100 1.82 13.56 -26.93
N ARG A 101 2.61 12.74 -26.23
CA ARG A 101 3.80 12.09 -26.82
C ARG A 101 3.41 10.89 -27.68
N PRO A 102 3.92 10.79 -28.92
CA PRO A 102 3.77 9.58 -29.71
C PRO A 102 4.43 8.41 -28.99
N VAL A 103 3.74 7.26 -28.97
CA VAL A 103 4.26 6.03 -28.38
C VAL A 103 5.39 5.50 -29.27
N GLY A 104 6.61 5.41 -28.73
CA GLY A 104 7.81 4.93 -29.43
C GLY A 104 8.95 5.96 -29.46
N GLY A 105 10.19 5.50 -29.66
CA GLY A 105 11.38 6.36 -29.86
C GLY A 105 12.15 6.81 -28.62
N LEU A 106 11.56 6.70 -27.41
CA LEU A 106 12.26 7.06 -26.16
C LEU A 106 13.43 6.10 -25.84
N GLY A 107 13.26 4.80 -26.12
CA GLY A 107 14.29 3.78 -25.86
C GLY A 107 15.59 4.02 -26.63
N LEU A 108 15.48 4.34 -27.92
CA LEU A 108 16.63 4.64 -28.77
C LEU A 108 17.31 5.96 -28.39
N PHE A 109 16.52 6.96 -28.02
CA PHE A 109 17.03 8.22 -27.46
C PHE A 109 17.82 7.97 -26.15
N LEU A 110 17.29 7.15 -25.25
CA LEU A 110 18.00 6.75 -24.03
C LEU A 110 19.30 5.99 -24.36
N ALA A 111 19.26 5.06 -25.31
CA ALA A 111 20.45 4.32 -25.73
C ALA A 111 21.57 5.23 -26.23
N GLN A 112 21.23 6.22 -27.08
CA GLN A 112 22.18 7.21 -27.59
C GLN A 112 22.79 8.09 -26.49
N HIS A 113 22.01 8.45 -25.46
CA HIS A 113 22.45 9.38 -24.41
C HIS A 113 23.05 8.68 -23.17
N CYS A 114 22.94 7.35 -23.08
CA CYS A 114 23.54 6.58 -21.99
C CYS A 114 25.02 6.26 -22.25
N VAL A 115 25.47 6.19 -23.50
CA VAL A 115 26.87 5.89 -23.84
C VAL A 115 27.62 7.15 -24.26
N ASP A 116 28.95 7.13 -24.18
CA ASP A 116 29.78 8.27 -24.57
C ASP A 116 29.96 8.36 -26.09
N ASP A 117 29.79 7.24 -26.80
CA ASP A 117 29.76 7.18 -28.26
C ASP A 117 28.91 5.97 -28.72
N LEU A 118 28.10 6.16 -29.75
CA LEU A 118 27.32 5.10 -30.41
C LEU A 118 27.61 5.19 -31.91
N ARG A 119 28.18 4.14 -32.48
CA ARG A 119 28.51 4.09 -33.91
C ARG A 119 27.76 2.97 -34.59
N TYR A 120 27.28 3.24 -35.80
CA TYR A 120 26.65 2.26 -36.67
C TYR A 120 27.44 2.11 -37.97
N GLU A 121 27.65 0.87 -38.40
CA GLU A 121 28.17 0.55 -39.72
C GLU A 121 27.46 -0.68 -40.31
N ARG A 122 27.22 -0.67 -41.63
CA ARG A 122 26.73 -1.85 -42.36
C ARG A 122 27.93 -2.64 -42.89
N ARG A 123 28.10 -3.89 -42.46
CA ARG A 123 29.16 -4.81 -42.93
C ARG A 123 28.56 -5.95 -43.74
N GLY A 124 28.49 -5.77 -45.06
CA GLY A 124 27.81 -6.73 -45.94
C GLY A 124 26.33 -6.83 -45.58
N GLU A 125 25.90 -8.02 -45.19
CA GLU A 125 24.51 -8.27 -44.78
C GLU A 125 24.24 -8.00 -43.29
N LEU A 126 25.26 -7.66 -42.50
CA LEU A 126 25.11 -7.42 -41.06
C LEU A 126 25.07 -5.93 -40.72
N ASN A 127 24.11 -5.55 -39.88
CA ASN A 127 24.14 -4.31 -39.11
C ASN A 127 25.17 -4.46 -37.98
N ARG A 128 25.91 -3.40 -37.66
CA ARG A 128 26.86 -3.39 -36.56
C ARG A 128 26.72 -2.10 -35.75
N ASN A 129 26.31 -2.25 -34.50
CA ASN A 129 26.23 -1.18 -33.52
C ASN A 129 27.39 -1.30 -32.53
N ILE A 130 28.14 -0.21 -32.32
CA ILE A 130 29.30 -0.15 -31.43
C ILE A 130 29.02 0.90 -30.36
N LEU A 131 28.83 0.43 -29.13
CA LEU A 131 28.54 1.24 -27.96
C LEU A 131 29.81 1.42 -27.15
N VAL A 132 30.22 2.66 -26.88
CA VAL A 132 31.46 2.98 -26.17
C VAL A 132 31.15 3.73 -24.87
N VAL A 133 31.68 3.22 -23.76
CA VAL A 133 31.68 3.91 -22.47
C VAL A 133 33.12 4.12 -22.03
N ARG A 134 33.51 5.38 -21.83
CA ARG A 134 34.82 5.78 -21.33
C ARG A 134 34.90 5.52 -19.84
N ARG A 135 36.06 5.06 -19.39
CA ARG A 135 36.34 4.81 -17.97
C ARG A 135 36.69 6.14 -17.31
N GLY A 136 35.95 6.53 -16.28
CA GLY A 136 36.19 7.79 -15.57
C GLY A 136 37.32 7.69 -14.55
N ASP A 137 37.94 8.81 -14.16
CA ASP A 137 38.91 8.82 -13.04
C ASP A 137 38.29 8.34 -11.71
N GLY A 138 36.95 8.48 -11.56
CA GLY A 138 36.17 7.94 -10.45
C GLY A 138 35.91 6.42 -10.50
N ASP A 139 36.12 5.76 -11.65
CA ASP A 139 36.12 4.29 -11.76
C ASP A 139 37.40 3.67 -11.19
N ARG A 140 38.39 4.50 -10.82
CA ARG A 140 39.68 4.10 -10.21
C ARG A 140 39.73 4.33 -8.70
N ALA A 141 38.71 4.97 -8.11
CA ALA A 141 38.69 5.30 -6.68
C ALA A 141 38.02 4.18 -5.87
N THR A 142 38.75 3.67 -4.89
CA THR A 142 38.19 2.69 -3.94
C THR A 142 37.15 3.38 -3.06
N PRO A 143 35.93 2.82 -2.88
CA PRO A 143 34.98 3.40 -1.93
C PRO A 143 35.59 3.46 -0.53
N PRO A 144 35.46 4.59 0.19
CA PRO A 144 36.05 4.73 1.51
C PRO A 144 35.40 3.72 2.46
N GLY A 145 36.22 2.82 2.97
CA GLY A 145 35.87 1.81 3.97
C GLY A 145 36.64 2.03 5.27
N ARG A 146 36.12 1.45 6.35
CA ARG A 146 36.72 1.49 7.68
C ARG A 146 37.64 0.30 7.86
N ILE A 147 38.93 0.53 8.04
CA ILE A 147 39.97 -0.51 7.97
C ILE A 147 40.72 -0.59 9.30
N LEU A 148 40.94 -1.81 9.79
CA LEU A 148 41.81 -2.07 10.93
C LEU A 148 43.12 -2.68 10.45
N VAL A 149 44.26 -2.06 10.78
CA VAL A 149 45.58 -2.61 10.50
C VAL A 149 46.19 -3.17 11.79
N VAL A 150 46.60 -4.42 11.78
CA VAL A 150 47.19 -5.13 12.92
C VAL A 150 48.70 -5.23 12.73
N GLY A 151 49.45 -4.81 13.76
CA GLY A 151 50.91 -4.73 13.77
C GLY A 151 51.44 -3.31 13.45
N GLU A 152 52.73 -3.08 13.69
CA GLU A 152 53.39 -1.80 13.43
C GLU A 152 53.70 -1.63 11.93
N ARG A 153 52.72 -1.12 11.18
CA ARG A 153 52.83 -0.86 9.74
C ARG A 153 52.42 0.58 9.38
N PRO A 154 53.24 1.58 9.74
CA PRO A 154 52.89 2.99 9.53
C PRO A 154 52.78 3.36 8.05
N ASP A 155 53.55 2.70 7.19
CA ASP A 155 53.53 2.83 5.73
C ASP A 155 52.16 2.48 5.12
N VAL A 156 51.57 1.36 5.55
CA VAL A 156 50.25 0.92 5.09
C VAL A 156 49.14 1.83 5.63
N VAL A 157 49.24 2.24 6.90
CA VAL A 157 48.25 3.12 7.54
C VAL A 157 48.21 4.50 6.90
N GLU A 158 49.36 5.11 6.67
CA GLU A 158 49.47 6.43 6.05
C GLU A 158 48.93 6.42 4.62
N TRP A 159 49.27 5.38 3.85
CA TRP A 159 48.78 5.21 2.49
C TRP A 159 47.25 5.04 2.43
N LEU A 160 46.68 4.16 3.26
CA LEU A 160 45.23 3.94 3.28
C LEU A 160 44.45 5.21 3.64
N ARG A 161 44.97 6.02 4.56
CA ARG A 161 44.37 7.33 4.89
C ARG A 161 44.45 8.31 3.73
N ALA A 162 45.57 8.32 3.00
CA ALA A 162 45.73 9.16 1.81
C ALA A 162 44.75 8.77 0.68
N GLU A 163 44.37 7.49 0.59
CA GLU A 163 43.33 6.99 -0.32
C GLU A 163 41.90 7.22 0.18
N GLY A 164 41.72 7.88 1.33
CA GLY A 164 40.41 8.27 1.86
C GLY A 164 39.73 7.26 2.77
N HIS A 165 40.43 6.21 3.20
CA HIS A 165 39.89 5.24 4.17
C HIS A 165 39.94 5.75 5.61
N GLU A 166 38.97 5.34 6.43
CA GLU A 166 39.05 5.53 7.88
C GLU A 166 39.88 4.38 8.47
N VAL A 167 41.07 4.67 8.99
CA VAL A 167 42.03 3.63 9.38
C VAL A 167 42.33 3.67 10.89
N ALA A 168 42.04 2.57 11.56
CA ALA A 168 42.48 2.27 12.92
C ALA A 168 43.68 1.33 12.91
N SER A 169 44.50 1.38 13.96
CA SER A 169 45.63 0.47 14.14
C SER A 169 45.53 -0.27 15.48
N ALA A 170 46.01 -1.50 15.51
CA ALA A 170 46.15 -2.31 16.72
C ALA A 170 47.57 -2.88 16.79
N SER A 171 48.25 -2.70 17.92
CA SER A 171 49.64 -3.15 18.11
C SER A 171 49.76 -4.67 18.28
N ALA A 172 48.67 -5.35 18.64
CA ALA A 172 48.65 -6.79 18.86
C ALA A 172 47.28 -7.39 18.52
N LEU A 173 47.26 -8.71 18.31
CA LEU A 173 46.06 -9.46 17.95
C LEU A 173 44.92 -9.32 18.97
N ALA A 174 45.24 -9.37 20.26
CA ALA A 174 44.24 -9.24 21.33
C ALA A 174 43.50 -7.88 21.28
N VAL A 175 44.23 -6.80 20.98
CA VAL A 175 43.67 -5.45 20.85
C VAL A 175 42.82 -5.34 19.59
N ALA A 176 43.21 -6.04 18.52
CA ALA A 176 42.43 -6.07 17.28
C ALA A 176 41.07 -6.77 17.49
N LEU A 177 41.05 -7.88 18.21
CA LEU A 177 39.82 -8.62 18.54
C LEU A 177 38.85 -7.79 19.40
N ASP A 178 39.37 -7.11 20.43
CA ASP A 178 38.59 -6.24 21.31
C ASP A 178 37.93 -5.10 20.51
N ARG A 179 38.70 -4.43 19.65
CA ARG A 179 38.17 -3.38 18.76
C ARG A 179 37.15 -3.92 17.75
N CYS A 180 37.38 -5.09 17.16
CA CYS A 180 36.40 -5.70 16.26
C CYS A 180 35.08 -6.06 16.97
N ALA A 181 35.11 -6.30 18.29
CA ALA A 181 33.91 -6.51 19.09
C ALA A 181 33.15 -5.20 19.32
N ASP A 182 33.87 -4.13 19.69
CA ASP A 182 33.29 -2.82 20.01
C ASP A 182 32.77 -2.07 18.78
N GLU A 183 33.49 -2.16 17.67
CA GLU A 183 33.20 -1.34 16.49
C GLU A 183 33.24 -2.14 15.17
N PRO A 184 32.47 -1.74 14.15
CA PRO A 184 32.50 -2.39 12.85
C PRO A 184 33.66 -1.87 11.99
N PHE A 185 34.44 -2.79 11.42
CA PHE A 185 35.46 -2.53 10.41
C PHE A 185 35.16 -3.30 9.15
N ASP A 186 35.21 -2.69 7.97
CA ASP A 186 35.01 -3.32 6.66
C ASP A 186 36.06 -4.37 6.33
N VAL A 187 37.34 -4.03 6.55
CA VAL A 187 38.50 -4.86 6.25
C VAL A 187 39.47 -4.87 7.43
N VAL A 188 40.06 -6.03 7.73
CA VAL A 188 41.15 -6.20 8.69
C VAL A 188 42.40 -6.62 7.91
N ILE A 189 43.48 -5.87 8.05
CA ILE A 189 44.77 -6.13 7.38
C ILE A 189 45.80 -6.53 8.42
N TYR A 190 46.53 -7.62 8.20
CA TYR A 190 47.59 -8.07 9.10
C TYR A 190 48.68 -8.82 8.34
N GLY A 191 49.86 -8.99 8.93
CA GLY A 191 50.96 -9.72 8.30
C GLY A 191 50.97 -11.22 8.59
N ALA A 192 51.58 -12.02 7.72
CA ALA A 192 51.74 -13.47 7.93
C ALA A 192 52.53 -13.85 9.20
N ASP A 193 53.17 -12.87 9.85
CA ASP A 193 53.83 -13.00 11.15
C ASP A 193 52.86 -13.10 12.35
N VAL A 194 51.58 -12.80 12.15
CA VAL A 194 50.52 -12.90 13.16
C VAL A 194 49.82 -14.26 13.05
N SER A 195 49.26 -14.81 14.14
CA SER A 195 48.46 -16.04 14.03
C SER A 195 47.27 -15.87 13.07
N PRO A 196 46.91 -16.90 12.26
CA PRO A 196 45.80 -16.82 11.32
C PRO A 196 44.49 -16.35 11.96
N LEU A 197 43.96 -15.25 11.43
CA LEU A 197 42.63 -14.76 11.73
C LEU A 197 41.64 -15.32 10.70
N THR A 198 40.58 -15.94 11.20
CA THR A 198 39.40 -16.34 10.43
C THR A 198 38.28 -15.33 10.65
N THR A 199 37.31 -15.27 9.73
CA THR A 199 36.14 -14.41 9.96
C THR A 199 35.34 -14.83 11.19
N ALA A 200 35.40 -16.11 11.58
CA ALA A 200 34.80 -16.63 12.82
C ALA A 200 35.50 -16.12 14.10
N THR A 201 36.83 -15.99 14.08
CA THR A 201 37.59 -15.45 15.23
C THR A 201 37.41 -13.95 15.43
N LEU A 202 37.01 -13.20 14.39
CA LEU A 202 36.76 -11.76 14.43
C LEU A 202 35.35 -11.40 14.94
N GLY A 203 34.64 -12.38 15.53
CA GLY A 203 33.37 -12.24 16.23
C GLY A 203 32.23 -13.02 15.57
N ASP A 204 31.28 -13.48 16.39
CA ASP A 204 30.02 -14.13 15.97
C ASP A 204 29.04 -13.07 15.40
N ARG A 205 29.43 -12.46 14.28
CA ARG A 205 28.62 -11.46 13.58
C ARG A 205 28.02 -12.09 12.34
N SER A 206 26.73 -11.85 12.15
CA SER A 206 26.00 -12.16 10.92
C SER A 206 26.57 -11.53 9.63
N ASP A 207 27.57 -10.64 9.74
CA ASP A 207 28.43 -10.18 8.63
C ASP A 207 29.81 -9.74 9.17
N PRO A 208 30.80 -10.64 9.22
CA PRO A 208 32.14 -10.34 9.75
C PRO A 208 32.98 -9.49 8.78
N PRO A 209 34.06 -8.83 9.24
CA PRO A 209 35.04 -8.17 8.38
C PRO A 209 35.62 -9.08 7.31
N ARG A 210 36.06 -8.50 6.19
CA ARG A 210 36.93 -9.19 5.25
C ARG A 210 38.38 -9.04 5.70
N VAL A 211 39.22 -9.97 5.28
CA VAL A 211 40.59 -10.06 5.78
C VAL A 211 41.57 -9.95 4.62
N LEU A 212 42.64 -9.17 4.81
CA LEU A 212 43.76 -9.09 3.88
C LEU A 212 45.06 -9.45 4.61
N VAL A 213 45.76 -10.48 4.12
CA VAL A 213 47.03 -10.94 4.69
C VAL A 213 48.20 -10.40 3.87
N LEU A 214 49.16 -9.75 4.53
CA LEU A 214 50.39 -9.27 3.91
C LEU A 214 51.52 -10.29 4.11
N ALA A 215 51.99 -10.89 3.02
CA ALA A 215 52.99 -11.97 3.06
C ALA A 215 54.07 -11.82 1.98
N GLU A 216 55.23 -12.43 2.17
CA GLU A 216 56.34 -12.34 1.19
C GLU A 216 56.04 -13.15 -0.09
N SER A 217 55.27 -14.23 0.04
CA SER A 217 54.84 -15.12 -1.03
C SER A 217 53.46 -15.70 -0.74
N VAL A 218 52.85 -16.34 -1.75
CA VAL A 218 51.61 -17.13 -1.59
C VAL A 218 51.81 -18.24 -0.56
N ASP A 219 52.94 -18.95 -0.63
CA ASP A 219 53.24 -20.07 0.26
C ASP A 219 53.30 -19.61 1.73
N ALA A 220 53.81 -18.40 1.98
CA ALA A 220 53.80 -17.79 3.31
C ALA A 220 52.40 -17.36 3.78
N ALA A 221 51.46 -17.11 2.86
CA ALA A 221 50.08 -16.77 3.16
C ALA A 221 49.15 -18.00 3.24
N GLU A 222 49.56 -19.16 2.74
CA GLU A 222 48.71 -20.35 2.57
C GLU A 222 48.03 -20.76 3.88
N GLY A 223 48.78 -20.73 4.99
CA GLY A 223 48.27 -21.04 6.33
C GLY A 223 47.21 -20.06 6.86
N HIS A 224 46.92 -18.97 6.15
CA HIS A 224 45.92 -17.96 6.51
C HIS A 224 44.71 -17.96 5.59
N LEU A 225 44.81 -18.54 4.39
CA LEU A 225 43.76 -18.58 3.37
C LEU A 225 42.75 -19.71 3.64
N ILE A 226 42.31 -19.84 4.89
CA ILE A 226 41.45 -20.94 5.37
C ILE A 226 39.95 -20.63 5.16
N ASP A 227 39.60 -19.38 4.85
CA ASP A 227 38.22 -18.87 4.81
C ASP A 227 37.98 -18.06 3.52
N GLU A 228 36.80 -18.22 2.90
CA GLU A 228 36.38 -17.50 1.69
C GLU A 228 36.39 -15.96 1.83
N GLY A 229 36.46 -15.45 3.06
CA GLY A 229 36.56 -14.03 3.38
C GLY A 229 37.98 -13.45 3.43
N VAL A 230 39.02 -14.27 3.21
CA VAL A 230 40.44 -13.88 3.31
C VAL A 230 41.05 -13.73 1.92
N ASP A 231 41.73 -12.62 1.67
CA ASP A 231 42.60 -12.40 0.52
C ASP A 231 44.03 -12.12 0.99
N TRP A 232 44.99 -12.07 0.08
CA TRP A 232 46.39 -11.74 0.41
C TRP A 232 47.01 -10.75 -0.58
N ALA A 233 48.05 -10.05 -0.14
CA ALA A 233 48.87 -9.17 -0.94
C ALA A 233 50.35 -9.30 -0.54
N ARG A 234 51.25 -8.93 -1.46
CA ARG A 234 52.69 -9.00 -1.18
C ARG A 234 53.11 -8.00 -0.10
N THR A 235 54.13 -8.33 0.70
CA THR A 235 54.81 -7.40 1.61
C THR A 235 56.26 -7.15 1.15
N PRO A 236 56.71 -5.88 1.00
CA PRO A 236 55.91 -4.66 1.01
C PRO A 236 54.95 -4.61 -0.20
N PRO A 237 53.71 -4.10 -0.02
CA PRO A 237 52.72 -4.09 -1.08
C PRO A 237 52.99 -2.97 -2.09
N HIS A 238 52.77 -3.23 -3.38
CA HIS A 238 52.73 -2.17 -4.37
C HIS A 238 51.42 -1.36 -4.24
N PRO A 239 51.43 -0.02 -4.30
CA PRO A 239 50.23 0.81 -4.10
C PRO A 239 49.03 0.40 -4.98
N ALA A 240 49.26 0.10 -6.25
CA ALA A 240 48.20 -0.35 -7.16
C ALA A 240 47.61 -1.72 -6.78
N GLU A 241 48.43 -2.64 -6.25
CA GLU A 241 47.98 -3.96 -5.79
C GLU A 241 47.14 -3.81 -4.53
N LEU A 242 47.63 -3.03 -3.55
CA LEU A 242 46.92 -2.77 -2.30
C LEU A 242 45.57 -2.11 -2.56
N ARG A 243 45.51 -1.11 -3.44
CA ARG A 243 44.27 -0.45 -3.88
C ARG A 243 43.27 -1.44 -4.45
N GLY A 244 43.68 -2.25 -5.43
CA GLY A 244 42.80 -3.23 -6.06
C GLY A 244 42.32 -4.33 -5.11
N ARG A 245 43.15 -4.75 -4.14
CA ARG A 245 42.79 -5.76 -3.13
C ARG A 245 41.81 -5.18 -2.11
N VAL A 246 42.15 -4.06 -1.48
CA VAL A 246 41.31 -3.40 -0.48
C VAL A 246 39.96 -3.00 -1.08
N GLY A 247 39.94 -2.43 -2.28
CA GLY A 247 38.69 -2.01 -2.89
C GLY A 247 37.74 -3.16 -3.22
N ARG A 248 38.26 -4.28 -3.73
CA ARG A 248 37.45 -5.50 -3.94
C ARG A 248 36.87 -6.03 -2.62
N LEU A 249 37.63 -6.00 -1.53
CA LEU A 249 37.16 -6.48 -0.23
C LEU A 249 36.05 -5.59 0.36
N VAL A 250 36.24 -4.26 0.31
CA VAL A 250 35.23 -3.28 0.76
C VAL A 250 33.95 -3.42 -0.06
N GLU A 251 34.06 -3.49 -1.39
CA GLU A 251 32.91 -3.62 -2.29
C GLU A 251 32.16 -4.96 -2.09
N ARG A 252 32.89 -6.08 -1.97
CA ARG A 252 32.31 -7.40 -1.73
C ARG A 252 31.50 -7.45 -0.43
N ARG A 253 31.95 -6.74 0.61
CA ARG A 253 31.17 -6.63 1.84
C ARG A 253 29.93 -5.75 1.67
N ALA A 254 30.08 -4.57 1.07
CA ALA A 254 28.96 -3.67 0.81
C ALA A 254 27.86 -4.35 -0.01
N LEU A 255 28.23 -5.16 -1.01
CA LEU A 255 27.31 -5.93 -1.84
C LEU A 255 26.56 -7.01 -1.02
N ARG A 256 27.25 -7.78 -0.18
CA ARG A 256 26.61 -8.78 0.70
C ARG A 256 25.61 -8.12 1.68
N ALA A 257 25.98 -6.98 2.27
CA ALA A 257 25.10 -6.23 3.15
C ALA A 257 23.85 -5.69 2.43
N ARG A 258 23.99 -5.22 1.17
CA ARG A 258 22.85 -4.81 0.32
C ARG A 258 21.96 -6.00 -0.03
N LEU A 259 22.52 -7.14 -0.43
CA LEU A 259 21.78 -8.35 -0.78
C LEU A 259 20.96 -8.87 0.41
N ARG A 260 21.55 -8.86 1.62
CA ARG A 260 20.87 -9.26 2.85
C ARG A 260 19.67 -8.34 3.16
N ARG A 261 19.84 -7.02 3.06
CA ARG A 261 18.74 -6.05 3.23
C ARG A 261 17.63 -6.26 2.19
N ALA A 262 17.99 -6.43 0.93
CA ALA A 262 17.04 -6.71 -0.14
C ALA A 262 16.25 -8.01 0.10
N ARG A 263 16.92 -9.08 0.55
CA ARG A 263 16.26 -10.35 0.92
C ARG A 263 15.28 -10.18 2.07
N LEU A 264 15.64 -9.43 3.11
CA LEU A 264 14.74 -9.15 4.24
C LEU A 264 13.50 -8.37 3.78
N GLN A 265 13.68 -7.37 2.91
CA GLN A 265 12.56 -6.62 2.33
C GLN A 265 11.67 -7.51 1.45
N LEU A 266 12.25 -8.32 0.56
CA LEU A 266 11.51 -9.25 -0.29
C LEU A 266 10.74 -10.28 0.53
N GLY A 267 11.33 -10.83 1.60
CA GLY A 267 10.62 -11.75 2.51
C GLY A 267 9.49 -11.08 3.29
N GLY A 268 9.59 -9.78 3.58
CA GLY A 268 8.49 -8.98 4.13
C GLY A 268 7.35 -8.78 3.13
N LEU A 269 7.68 -8.47 1.87
CA LEU A 269 6.71 -8.29 0.79
C LEU A 269 6.00 -9.60 0.41
N HIS A 270 6.73 -10.72 0.34
CA HIS A 270 6.14 -12.02 0.07
C HIS A 270 5.11 -12.39 1.13
N ARG A 271 5.45 -12.21 2.42
CA ARG A 271 4.50 -12.44 3.53
C ARG A 271 3.27 -11.54 3.45
N LEU A 272 3.44 -10.25 3.16
CA LEU A 272 2.31 -9.35 2.95
C LEU A 272 1.42 -9.78 1.78
N ALA A 273 2.01 -10.24 0.66
CA ALA A 273 1.26 -10.71 -0.49
C ALA A 273 0.50 -12.01 -0.20
N ASP A 274 1.14 -12.95 0.51
CA ASP A 274 0.53 -14.20 0.95
C ASP A 274 -0.64 -13.93 1.91
N ASP A 275 -0.45 -13.09 2.94
CA ASP A 275 -1.53 -12.75 3.87
C ASP A 275 -2.63 -11.92 3.19
N PHE A 276 -2.30 -11.06 2.23
CA PHE A 276 -3.33 -10.39 1.45
C PHE A 276 -4.21 -11.41 0.71
N THR A 277 -3.60 -12.44 0.13
CA THR A 277 -4.29 -13.46 -0.67
C THR A 277 -5.06 -14.46 0.17
N HIS A 278 -4.48 -14.89 1.29
CA HIS A 278 -5.02 -16.00 2.10
C HIS A 278 -5.75 -15.55 3.38
N THR A 279 -5.58 -14.28 3.79
CA THR A 279 -6.20 -13.75 5.00
C THR A 279 -7.12 -12.58 4.66
N VAL A 280 -6.59 -11.49 4.10
CA VAL A 280 -7.37 -10.26 3.90
C VAL A 280 -8.47 -10.43 2.84
N LEU A 281 -8.17 -10.97 1.65
CA LEU A 281 -9.16 -11.15 0.59
C LEU A 281 -10.34 -12.06 1.01
N PRO A 282 -10.12 -13.24 1.61
CA PRO A 282 -11.20 -14.07 2.14
C PRO A 282 -12.04 -13.34 3.18
N LEU A 283 -11.42 -12.58 4.10
CA LEU A 283 -12.11 -11.77 5.09
C LEU A 283 -12.98 -10.69 4.44
N GLY A 284 -12.48 -9.98 3.43
CA GLY A 284 -13.27 -8.99 2.69
C GLY A 284 -14.48 -9.57 2.00
N LEU A 285 -14.31 -10.72 1.33
CA LEU A 285 -15.41 -11.43 0.70
C LEU A 285 -16.43 -11.90 1.73
N ALA A 286 -15.93 -12.38 2.87
CA ALA A 286 -16.72 -12.73 4.04
C ALA A 286 -17.59 -11.56 4.50
N LEU A 287 -16.98 -10.42 4.82
CA LEU A 287 -17.65 -9.21 5.30
C LEU A 287 -18.64 -8.65 4.25
N SER A 288 -18.28 -8.65 2.97
CA SER A 288 -19.13 -8.11 1.89
C SER A 288 -20.40 -8.93 1.63
N ARG A 289 -20.39 -10.23 1.97
CA ARG A 289 -21.55 -11.13 1.89
C ARG A 289 -22.47 -11.02 3.10
N GLU A 290 -22.06 -10.37 4.17
CA GLU A 290 -22.92 -10.22 5.36
C GLU A 290 -24.03 -9.20 5.09
N GLU A 291 -25.27 -9.65 5.23
CA GLU A 291 -26.46 -8.83 5.00
C GLU A 291 -27.00 -8.21 6.29
N ASP A 292 -26.65 -8.79 7.44
CA ASP A 292 -27.07 -8.34 8.76
C ASP A 292 -26.02 -7.37 9.35
N ALA A 293 -26.45 -6.15 9.67
CA ALA A 293 -25.56 -5.09 10.15
C ALA A 293 -24.88 -5.44 11.48
N ASP A 294 -25.60 -6.09 12.40
CA ASP A 294 -25.08 -6.43 13.73
C ASP A 294 -24.10 -7.60 13.65
N ARG A 295 -24.36 -8.59 12.79
CA ARG A 295 -23.38 -9.64 12.47
C ARG A 295 -22.14 -9.08 11.80
N LEU A 296 -22.30 -8.13 10.88
CA LEU A 296 -21.16 -7.52 10.20
C LEU A 296 -20.25 -6.81 11.20
N ILE A 297 -20.83 -5.99 12.09
CA ILE A 297 -20.12 -5.31 13.16
C ILE A 297 -19.33 -6.30 14.02
N GLU A 298 -19.97 -7.40 14.41
CA GLU A 298 -19.32 -8.41 15.23
C GLU A 298 -18.18 -9.13 14.52
N ARG A 299 -18.41 -9.51 13.27
CA ARG A 299 -17.42 -10.19 12.46
C ARG A 299 -16.20 -9.32 12.20
N ILE A 300 -16.36 -8.01 11.97
CA ILE A 300 -15.24 -7.07 11.85
C ILE A 300 -14.34 -7.13 13.09
N VAL A 301 -14.92 -7.06 14.29
CA VAL A 301 -14.13 -7.07 15.52
C VAL A 301 -13.48 -8.42 15.78
N VAL A 302 -14.25 -9.51 15.64
CA VAL A 302 -13.76 -10.88 15.91
C VAL A 302 -12.61 -11.26 14.97
N GLU A 303 -12.73 -10.95 13.68
CA GLU A 303 -11.71 -11.27 12.70
C GLU A 303 -10.44 -10.44 12.94
N ALA A 304 -10.58 -9.17 13.32
CA ALA A 304 -9.46 -8.29 13.62
C ALA A 304 -8.73 -8.72 14.91
N GLN A 305 -9.47 -9.12 15.94
CA GLN A 305 -8.92 -9.70 17.16
C GLN A 305 -8.17 -11.00 16.87
N THR A 306 -8.76 -11.90 16.08
CA THR A 306 -8.16 -13.19 15.72
C THR A 306 -6.87 -13.00 14.94
N LEU A 307 -6.88 -12.08 13.97
CA LEU A 307 -5.72 -11.74 13.17
C LEU A 307 -4.54 -11.27 14.04
N CYS A 308 -4.80 -10.33 14.94
CA CYS A 308 -3.78 -9.74 15.80
C CYS A 308 -3.48 -10.53 17.07
N ASN A 309 -4.21 -11.62 17.32
CA ASN A 309 -4.23 -12.29 18.62
C ASN A 309 -4.46 -11.27 19.77
N ALA A 310 -5.40 -10.35 19.58
CA ALA A 310 -5.70 -9.27 20.51
C ALA A 310 -6.79 -9.68 21.50
N ASP A 311 -6.59 -9.33 22.77
CA ASP A 311 -7.51 -9.67 23.87
C ASP A 311 -8.83 -8.89 23.81
N GLY A 312 -8.76 -7.62 23.41
CA GLY A 312 -9.91 -6.74 23.34
C GLY A 312 -10.05 -6.05 21.99
N GLY A 313 -11.29 -5.71 21.64
CA GLY A 313 -11.64 -5.02 20.41
C GLY A 313 -12.89 -4.18 20.58
N THR A 314 -12.85 -2.95 20.07
CA THR A 314 -13.97 -2.01 20.08
C THR A 314 -14.19 -1.45 18.68
N LEU A 315 -15.43 -1.52 18.20
CA LEU A 315 -15.85 -0.85 16.98
C LEU A 315 -16.64 0.41 17.33
N TYR A 316 -16.19 1.54 16.80
CA TYR A 316 -16.87 2.81 16.88
C TYR A 316 -17.49 3.14 15.53
N LEU A 317 -18.77 3.52 15.52
CA LEU A 317 -19.44 4.02 14.31
C LEU A 317 -19.81 5.48 14.49
N ARG A 318 -19.56 6.28 13.45
CA ARG A 318 -19.87 7.71 13.47
C ARG A 318 -21.38 7.93 13.44
N HIS A 319 -21.87 8.71 14.39
CA HIS A 319 -23.24 9.19 14.45
C HIS A 319 -23.23 10.70 14.69
N GLY A 320 -23.53 11.48 13.65
CA GLY A 320 -23.44 12.94 13.71
C GLY A 320 -22.00 13.42 14.01
N PRO A 321 -21.81 14.29 15.03
CA PRO A 321 -20.51 14.80 15.44
C PRO A 321 -19.80 13.91 16.48
N ALA A 322 -20.21 12.65 16.67
CA ALA A 322 -19.64 11.75 17.67
C ALA A 322 -19.38 10.34 17.11
N LEU A 323 -18.54 9.59 17.81
CA LEU A 323 -18.30 8.16 17.63
C LEU A 323 -19.07 7.38 18.69
N ARG A 324 -20.05 6.58 18.27
CA ARG A 324 -20.81 5.70 19.17
C ARG A 324 -20.14 4.33 19.24
N PHE A 325 -20.07 3.76 20.43
CA PHE A 325 -19.68 2.37 20.62
C PHE A 325 -20.72 1.45 19.96
N ALA A 326 -20.32 0.76 18.89
CA ALA A 326 -21.17 -0.20 18.20
C ALA A 326 -20.98 -1.62 18.76
N LEU A 327 -19.75 -1.96 19.14
CA LEU A 327 -19.41 -3.22 19.79
C LEU A 327 -18.19 -3.04 20.68
N VAL A 328 -18.23 -3.62 21.87
CA VAL A 328 -17.09 -3.76 22.78
C VAL A 328 -16.96 -5.22 23.15
N ARG A 329 -15.78 -5.81 22.88
CA ARG A 329 -15.48 -7.21 23.17
C ARG A 329 -14.16 -7.33 23.90
N ASN A 330 -14.14 -8.13 24.96
CA ASN A 330 -12.91 -8.48 25.68
C ASN A 330 -12.95 -9.98 26.02
N ALA A 331 -11.97 -10.73 25.52
CA ALA A 331 -11.93 -12.18 25.66
C ALA A 331 -11.65 -12.60 27.11
N SER A 332 -10.64 -12.00 27.75
CA SER A 332 -10.25 -12.36 29.13
C SER A 332 -11.32 -12.05 30.18
N LEU A 333 -12.08 -10.98 29.97
CA LEU A 333 -13.17 -10.59 30.87
C LEU A 333 -14.52 -11.22 30.50
N GLY A 334 -14.61 -11.91 29.35
CA GLY A 334 -15.87 -12.43 28.82
C GLY A 334 -16.91 -11.35 28.49
N ILE A 335 -16.46 -10.11 28.24
CA ILE A 335 -17.34 -8.98 27.97
C ILE A 335 -17.72 -8.96 26.48
N ARG A 336 -19.02 -8.84 26.21
CA ARG A 336 -19.60 -8.61 24.88
C ARG A 336 -20.78 -7.65 25.01
N LEU A 337 -20.61 -6.42 24.54
CA LEU A 337 -21.61 -5.34 24.61
C LEU A 337 -21.84 -4.78 23.20
N GLY A 338 -23.10 -4.62 22.79
CA GLY A 338 -23.48 -4.27 21.42
C GLY A 338 -23.40 -5.44 20.42
N GLY A 339 -23.65 -5.18 19.14
CA GLY A 339 -23.79 -6.21 18.10
C GLY A 339 -25.05 -7.09 18.27
N LEU A 340 -25.02 -8.31 17.74
CA LEU A 340 -26.22 -9.13 17.52
C LEU A 340 -26.92 -9.56 18.81
N ASP A 341 -26.15 -10.02 19.83
CA ASP A 341 -26.71 -10.48 21.12
C ASP A 341 -26.02 -9.85 22.34
N GLY A 342 -25.26 -8.77 22.15
CA GLY A 342 -24.62 -8.08 23.27
C GLY A 342 -25.60 -7.22 24.05
N ALA A 343 -25.37 -7.08 25.36
CA ALA A 343 -26.11 -6.10 26.16
C ALA A 343 -25.88 -4.68 25.61
N PRO A 344 -26.82 -3.73 25.80
CA PRO A 344 -26.64 -2.35 25.37
C PRO A 344 -25.34 -1.78 25.92
N VAL A 345 -24.60 -1.06 25.07
CA VAL A 345 -23.34 -0.44 25.50
C VAL A 345 -23.66 0.74 26.42
N PRO A 346 -23.20 0.74 27.69
CA PRO A 346 -23.56 1.78 28.67
C PRO A 346 -22.68 3.04 28.54
N PHE A 347 -21.71 3.05 27.61
CA PHE A 347 -20.75 4.13 27.45
C PHE A 347 -21.33 5.26 26.58
N GLU A 348 -21.10 6.51 27.01
CA GLU A 348 -21.50 7.68 26.23
C GLU A 348 -20.71 7.78 24.92
N PRO A 349 -21.31 8.29 23.82
CA PRO A 349 -20.60 8.52 22.57
C PRO A 349 -19.41 9.48 22.75
N LEU A 350 -18.31 9.21 22.05
CA LEU A 350 -17.12 10.05 22.07
C LEU A 350 -17.31 11.25 21.12
N PRO A 351 -17.38 12.49 21.60
CA PRO A 351 -17.54 13.65 20.73
C PRO A 351 -16.27 13.87 19.89
N LEU A 352 -16.42 14.08 18.57
CA LEU A 352 -15.31 14.40 17.67
C LEU A 352 -14.79 15.83 17.87
N TYR A 353 -15.60 16.70 18.48
CA TYR A 353 -15.26 18.08 18.79
C TYR A 353 -15.71 18.37 20.22
N ASP A 354 -14.86 19.07 20.98
CA ASP A 354 -15.19 19.52 22.33
C ASP A 354 -16.29 20.61 22.30
N GLN A 355 -16.79 21.01 23.47
CA GLN A 355 -17.86 22.01 23.58
C GLN A 355 -17.50 23.36 22.93
N ASP A 356 -16.20 23.68 22.91
CA ASP A 356 -15.67 24.90 22.28
C ASP A 356 -15.40 24.75 20.77
N GLY A 357 -15.76 23.60 20.17
CA GLY A 357 -15.58 23.31 18.74
C GLY A 357 -14.17 22.89 18.34
N THR A 358 -13.26 22.71 19.30
CA THR A 358 -11.90 22.23 19.06
C THR A 358 -11.93 20.73 18.75
N PRO A 359 -11.19 20.23 17.74
CA PRO A 359 -11.14 18.79 17.45
C PRO A 359 -10.63 17.99 18.66
N ASN A 360 -11.32 16.92 19.01
CA ASN A 360 -10.90 16.02 20.10
C ASN A 360 -9.73 15.14 19.62
N THR A 361 -8.52 15.68 19.70
CA THR A 361 -7.26 14.98 19.34
C THR A 361 -6.51 14.43 20.56
N HIS A 362 -7.15 14.39 21.72
CA HIS A 362 -6.61 13.77 22.92
C HIS A 362 -7.11 12.33 23.06
N ASN A 363 -8.34 11.99 22.69
CA ASN A 363 -8.79 10.60 22.73
C ASN A 363 -8.30 9.82 21.49
N VAL A 364 -7.72 8.63 21.69
CA VAL A 364 -7.10 7.85 20.60
C VAL A 364 -8.09 7.50 19.48
N ALA A 365 -9.34 7.14 19.82
CA ALA A 365 -10.35 6.77 18.83
C ALA A 365 -10.80 7.97 17.98
N THR A 366 -11.02 9.12 18.60
CA THR A 366 -11.39 10.35 17.89
C THR A 366 -10.22 10.90 17.10
N THR A 367 -9.00 10.81 17.62
CA THR A 367 -7.79 11.28 16.92
C THR A 367 -7.56 10.48 15.65
N ALA A 368 -7.55 9.14 15.72
CA ALA A 368 -7.40 8.30 14.53
C ALA A 368 -8.47 8.60 13.48
N ALA A 369 -9.71 8.82 13.92
CA ALA A 369 -10.85 9.15 13.07
C ALA A 369 -10.73 10.55 12.41
N LEU A 370 -10.22 11.55 13.12
CA LEU A 370 -10.08 12.93 12.64
C LEU A 370 -8.85 13.11 11.74
N GLU A 371 -7.72 12.53 12.14
CA GLU A 371 -6.45 12.66 11.41
C GLU A 371 -6.35 11.68 10.23
N GLY A 372 -7.16 10.62 10.22
CA GLY A 372 -7.25 9.68 9.10
C GLY A 372 -6.05 8.74 8.99
N HIS A 373 -5.24 8.61 10.05
CA HIS A 373 -4.17 7.64 10.13
C HIS A 373 -4.26 6.77 11.38
N THR A 374 -3.60 5.61 11.31
CA THR A 374 -3.53 4.66 12.41
C THR A 374 -2.71 5.20 13.58
N ILE A 375 -3.14 4.91 14.81
CA ILE A 375 -2.42 5.19 16.04
C ILE A 375 -2.05 3.85 16.69
N ASN A 376 -0.76 3.62 16.89
CA ASN A 376 -0.22 2.39 17.48
C ASN A 376 0.61 2.74 18.71
N VAL A 377 0.07 2.40 19.89
CA VAL A 377 0.65 2.70 21.19
C VAL A 377 1.15 1.39 21.80
N PRO A 378 2.46 1.21 21.96
CA PRO A 378 3.03 -0.04 22.47
C PRO A 378 2.74 -0.24 23.97
N ASP A 379 2.70 0.84 24.74
CA ASP A 379 2.39 0.85 26.17
C ASP A 379 1.70 2.19 26.56
N ILE A 380 0.42 2.13 26.95
CA ILE A 380 -0.37 3.32 27.31
C ILE A 380 0.03 3.94 28.67
N TYR A 381 0.71 3.18 29.53
CA TYR A 381 1.20 3.64 30.83
C TYR A 381 2.57 4.30 30.69
N ALA A 382 3.44 3.79 29.82
CA ALA A 382 4.67 4.47 29.42
C ALA A 382 4.38 5.77 28.63
N ALA A 383 3.26 5.80 27.90
CA ALA A 383 2.78 6.98 27.17
C ALA A 383 1.99 7.99 28.03
N ALA A 384 2.05 7.91 29.37
CA ALA A 384 1.26 8.77 30.27
C ALA A 384 1.52 10.29 30.14
N HIS A 385 2.65 10.68 29.52
CA HIS A 385 3.00 12.07 29.21
C HIS A 385 2.93 12.38 27.70
N GLY A 386 2.32 11.49 26.91
CA GLY A 386 2.13 11.65 25.49
C GLY A 386 0.93 12.54 25.13
N PRO A 387 0.63 12.71 23.84
CA PRO A 387 -0.45 13.59 23.37
C PRO A 387 -1.86 13.03 23.63
N TYR A 388 -1.97 11.76 24.06
CA TYR A 388 -3.23 11.06 24.16
C TYR A 388 -3.70 10.90 25.60
N ASP A 389 -5.00 11.12 25.82
CA ASP A 389 -5.71 10.84 27.06
C ASP A 389 -6.14 9.36 27.12
N PHE A 390 -5.64 8.67 28.15
CA PHE A 390 -5.99 7.29 28.46
C PHE A 390 -6.84 7.16 29.74
N SER A 391 -7.46 8.24 30.21
CA SER A 391 -8.34 8.25 31.38
C SER A 391 -9.48 7.22 31.27
N GLY A 392 -10.12 7.11 30.12
CA GLY A 392 -11.19 6.14 29.84
C GLY A 392 -10.73 4.68 29.98
N PRO A 393 -9.71 4.22 29.21
CA PRO A 393 -9.12 2.90 29.39
C PRO A 393 -8.67 2.60 30.83
N ARG A 394 -8.06 3.58 31.52
CA ARG A 394 -7.65 3.42 32.93
C ARG A 394 -8.82 3.26 33.89
N ALA A 395 -9.92 3.97 33.66
CA ALA A 395 -11.14 3.81 34.44
C ALA A 395 -11.79 2.44 34.21
N PHE A 396 -11.79 1.96 32.95
CA PHE A 396 -12.23 0.62 32.60
C PHE A 396 -11.39 -0.45 33.30
N ASP A 397 -10.06 -0.34 33.21
CA ASP A 397 -9.09 -1.20 33.90
C ASP A 397 -9.37 -1.27 35.41
N ALA A 398 -9.54 -0.12 36.06
CA ALA A 398 -9.82 -0.04 37.49
C ALA A 398 -11.18 -0.65 37.88
N THR A 399 -12.20 -0.50 37.02
CA THR A 399 -13.56 -1.00 37.29
C THR A 399 -13.64 -2.52 37.16
N TYR A 400 -12.97 -3.09 36.15
CA TYR A 400 -13.09 -4.50 35.79
C TYR A 400 -11.87 -5.35 36.17
N GLY A 401 -10.87 -4.77 36.84
CA GLY A 401 -9.64 -5.47 37.21
C GLY A 401 -8.82 -5.91 35.99
N TYR A 402 -8.79 -5.07 34.96
CA TYR A 402 -8.10 -5.33 33.69
C TYR A 402 -6.86 -4.45 33.56
N HIS A 403 -5.94 -4.80 32.65
CA HIS A 403 -4.74 -4.00 32.40
C HIS A 403 -4.50 -3.88 30.90
N THR A 404 -4.84 -2.72 30.34
CA THR A 404 -4.64 -2.37 28.94
C THR A 404 -3.21 -1.87 28.76
N THR A 405 -2.34 -2.64 28.10
CA THR A 405 -0.94 -2.27 27.82
C THR A 405 -0.80 -1.70 26.42
N SER A 406 -1.06 -2.51 25.39
CA SER A 406 -0.89 -2.10 23.98
C SER A 406 -2.23 -1.75 23.33
N CYS A 407 -2.22 -0.76 22.42
CA CYS A 407 -3.42 -0.26 21.76
C CYS A 407 -3.14 0.07 20.28
N LEU A 408 -3.95 -0.49 19.38
CA LEU A 408 -3.93 -0.18 17.95
C LEU A 408 -5.30 0.36 17.54
N THR A 409 -5.34 1.58 17.00
CA THR A 409 -6.58 2.22 16.55
C THR A 409 -6.47 2.62 15.10
N VAL A 410 -7.36 2.09 14.26
CA VAL A 410 -7.38 2.28 12.82
C VAL A 410 -8.68 2.99 12.41
N PRO A 411 -8.62 4.05 11.60
CA PRO A 411 -9.83 4.70 11.10
C PRO A 411 -10.57 3.81 10.09
N LEU A 412 -11.90 3.88 10.13
CA LEU A 412 -12.78 3.29 9.12
C LEU A 412 -13.26 4.43 8.23
N ALA A 413 -12.63 4.59 7.09
CA ALA A 413 -12.96 5.63 6.11
C ALA A 413 -13.09 5.04 4.71
N GLU A 414 -13.97 5.64 3.92
CA GLU A 414 -14.06 5.31 2.50
C GLU A 414 -12.88 5.89 1.70
N PRO A 415 -12.60 5.35 0.49
CA PRO A 415 -11.65 5.96 -0.44
C PRO A 415 -11.98 7.43 -0.79
N SER A 416 -13.25 7.82 -0.65
CA SER A 416 -13.72 9.21 -0.84
C SER A 416 -13.29 10.16 0.29
N GLY A 417 -12.68 9.64 1.37
CA GLY A 417 -12.35 10.38 2.59
C GLY A 417 -13.50 10.46 3.61
N ARG A 418 -14.67 9.84 3.33
CA ARG A 418 -15.80 9.84 4.27
C ARG A 418 -15.51 8.93 5.46
N LEU A 419 -15.39 9.53 6.65
CA LEU A 419 -15.26 8.82 7.93
C LEU A 419 -16.56 8.08 8.30
N LEU A 420 -16.45 6.76 8.50
CA LEU A 420 -17.51 5.88 8.98
C LEU A 420 -17.35 5.53 10.47
N GLY A 421 -16.13 5.56 11.01
CA GLY A 421 -15.87 5.14 12.38
C GLY A 421 -14.39 4.88 12.66
N ALA A 422 -14.12 4.07 13.69
CA ALA A 422 -12.79 3.59 14.05
C ALA A 422 -12.86 2.17 14.62
N LEU A 423 -11.81 1.38 14.38
CA LEU A 423 -11.61 0.07 14.99
C LEU A 423 -10.43 0.17 15.95
N GLN A 424 -10.65 -0.19 17.20
CA GLN A 424 -9.61 -0.23 18.23
C GLN A 424 -9.40 -1.66 18.70
N LEU A 425 -8.15 -2.08 18.80
CA LEU A 425 -7.71 -3.36 19.34
C LEU A 425 -6.77 -3.10 20.52
N VAL A 426 -6.86 -3.94 21.54
CA VAL A 426 -6.01 -3.81 22.73
C VAL A 426 -5.39 -5.14 23.13
N ASN A 427 -4.19 -5.06 23.69
CA ASN A 427 -3.42 -6.18 24.21
C ASN A 427 -3.24 -7.30 23.19
N ALA A 428 -2.47 -7.03 22.13
CA ALA A 428 -1.93 -8.11 21.30
C ALA A 428 -1.12 -9.08 22.15
N ARG A 429 -1.20 -10.38 21.85
CA ARG A 429 -0.49 -11.43 22.58
C ARG A 429 0.44 -12.19 21.66
N ASP A 430 1.63 -12.51 22.16
CA ASP A 430 2.51 -13.45 21.48
C ASP A 430 1.82 -14.82 21.38
N ARG A 431 1.90 -15.47 20.22
CA ARG A 431 1.17 -16.72 19.97
C ARG A 431 1.81 -17.93 20.66
N GLU A 432 3.10 -17.87 20.97
CA GLU A 432 3.83 -18.96 21.63
C GLU A 432 3.80 -18.79 23.15
N THR A 433 4.07 -17.58 23.64
CA THR A 433 4.18 -17.32 25.09
C THR A 433 2.85 -16.87 25.72
N GLY A 434 1.95 -16.31 24.93
CA GLY A 434 0.70 -15.71 25.42
C GLY A 434 0.87 -14.36 26.12
N GLU A 435 2.10 -13.85 26.23
CA GLU A 435 2.40 -12.58 26.88
C GLU A 435 1.88 -11.39 26.06
N GLN A 436 1.53 -10.29 26.74
CA GLN A 436 1.10 -9.07 26.08
C GLN A 436 2.28 -8.40 25.39
N VAL A 437 2.12 -8.06 24.12
CA VAL A 437 3.16 -7.45 23.27
C VAL A 437 2.60 -6.24 22.51
N PRO A 438 3.47 -5.33 22.03
CA PRO A 438 3.07 -4.29 21.08
C PRO A 438 2.55 -4.85 19.75
N PHE A 439 1.70 -4.09 19.07
CA PHE A 439 1.28 -4.43 17.71
C PHE A 439 2.43 -4.20 16.72
N GLY A 440 2.93 -5.26 16.11
CA GLY A 440 3.99 -5.17 15.12
C GLY A 440 3.58 -4.40 13.86
N ALA A 441 4.54 -3.69 13.25
CA ALA A 441 4.31 -2.88 12.04
C ALA A 441 3.70 -3.68 10.86
N TYR A 442 3.96 -4.98 10.82
CA TYR A 442 3.33 -5.90 9.87
C TYR A 442 1.82 -6.03 10.11
N LEU A 443 1.42 -6.41 11.31
CA LEU A 443 0.01 -6.61 11.69
C LEU A 443 -0.78 -5.32 11.53
N GLN A 444 -0.18 -4.18 11.89
CA GLN A 444 -0.78 -2.87 11.65
C GLN A 444 -1.24 -2.70 10.19
N LYS A 445 -0.38 -2.99 9.21
CA LYS A 445 -0.73 -2.87 7.78
C LYS A 445 -1.84 -3.84 7.37
N VAL A 446 -1.85 -5.05 7.92
CA VAL A 446 -2.90 -6.04 7.62
C VAL A 446 -4.25 -5.57 8.18
N VAL A 447 -4.28 -5.04 9.41
CA VAL A 447 -5.50 -4.46 10.01
C VAL A 447 -5.96 -3.21 9.26
N GLU A 448 -5.06 -2.34 8.82
CA GLU A 448 -5.38 -1.20 7.95
C GLU A 448 -6.08 -1.65 6.66
N SER A 449 -5.57 -2.70 6.03
CA SER A 449 -6.18 -3.29 4.83
C SER A 449 -7.57 -3.87 5.12
N MET A 450 -7.70 -4.61 6.23
CA MET A 450 -8.98 -5.17 6.67
C MET A 450 -9.99 -4.06 7.02
N ALA A 451 -9.56 -3.00 7.70
CA ALA A 451 -10.39 -1.86 8.07
C ALA A 451 -10.94 -1.15 6.82
N SER A 452 -10.15 -1.04 5.75
CA SER A 452 -10.62 -0.52 4.46
C SER A 452 -11.73 -1.39 3.86
N GLN A 453 -11.59 -2.72 3.90
CA GLN A 453 -12.64 -3.63 3.42
C GLN A 453 -13.89 -3.61 4.31
N ALA A 454 -13.72 -3.53 5.62
CA ALA A 454 -14.79 -3.34 6.57
C ALA A 454 -15.55 -2.03 6.32
N ALA A 455 -14.84 -0.94 6.02
CA ALA A 455 -15.44 0.34 5.67
C ALA A 455 -16.32 0.23 4.40
N VAL A 456 -15.87 -0.49 3.38
CA VAL A 456 -16.67 -0.76 2.17
C VAL A 456 -17.94 -1.56 2.51
N ALA A 457 -17.83 -2.61 3.32
CA ALA A 457 -18.98 -3.43 3.73
C ALA A 457 -19.99 -2.63 4.57
N LEU A 458 -19.51 -1.83 5.53
CA LEU A 458 -20.34 -0.94 6.35
C LEU A 458 -21.03 0.13 5.50
N SER A 459 -20.33 0.69 4.50
CA SER A 459 -20.92 1.67 3.58
C SER A 459 -22.04 1.05 2.74
N LYS A 460 -21.83 -0.16 2.23
CA LYS A 460 -22.85 -0.95 1.52
C LYS A 460 -24.07 -1.18 2.41
N GLN A 461 -23.88 -1.62 3.66
CA GLN A 461 -24.97 -1.83 4.61
C GLN A 461 -25.80 -0.56 4.84
N ARG A 462 -25.13 0.58 5.05
CA ARG A 462 -25.80 1.86 5.22
C ARG A 462 -26.61 2.27 3.99
N LEU A 463 -26.07 2.05 2.79
CA LEU A 463 -26.76 2.36 1.53
C LEU A 463 -27.98 1.46 1.31
N THR A 464 -27.86 0.16 1.61
CA THR A 464 -28.98 -0.79 1.56
C THR A 464 -30.10 -0.38 2.50
N GLY A 465 -29.79 -0.10 3.78
CA GLY A 465 -30.80 0.34 4.75
C GLY A 465 -31.50 1.64 4.34
N PHE A 466 -30.75 2.60 3.79
CA PHE A 466 -31.35 3.83 3.25
C PHE A 466 -32.28 3.56 2.06
N ARG A 467 -31.87 2.69 1.13
CA ARG A 467 -32.68 2.30 -0.02
C ARG A 467 -33.97 1.59 0.41
N ASP A 468 -33.88 0.66 1.34
CA ASP A 468 -35.02 -0.14 1.77
C ASP A 468 -36.05 0.74 2.50
N GLY A 469 -35.61 1.64 3.38
CA GLY A 469 -36.51 2.63 4.00
C GLY A 469 -37.16 3.60 2.99
N MET A 470 -36.43 3.97 1.93
CA MET A 470 -37.01 4.77 0.83
C MET A 470 -38.06 3.98 0.03
N LEU A 471 -37.87 2.68 -0.17
CA LEU A 471 -38.83 1.81 -0.85
C LEU A 471 -40.09 1.61 -0.01
N GLU A 472 -39.96 1.40 1.30
CA GLU A 472 -41.09 1.31 2.24
C GLU A 472 -41.91 2.60 2.21
N LEU A 473 -41.27 3.76 2.34
CA LEU A 473 -41.95 5.05 2.27
C LEU A 473 -42.67 5.25 0.92
N ALA A 474 -42.01 4.89 -0.19
CA ALA A 474 -42.61 4.97 -1.52
C ALA A 474 -43.82 4.03 -1.66
N HIS A 475 -43.75 2.83 -1.05
CA HIS A 475 -44.84 1.87 -1.03
C HIS A 475 -46.05 2.39 -0.24
N ASP A 476 -45.83 2.90 0.97
CA ASP A 476 -46.89 3.46 1.82
C ASP A 476 -47.59 4.65 1.16
N LEU A 477 -46.81 5.50 0.48
CA LEU A 477 -47.34 6.61 -0.31
C LEU A 477 -48.17 6.11 -1.50
N ALA A 478 -47.73 5.04 -2.19
CA ALA A 478 -48.47 4.46 -3.31
C ALA A 478 -49.80 3.83 -2.87
N ILE A 479 -49.84 3.15 -1.71
CA ILE A 479 -51.07 2.62 -1.12
C ILE A 479 -52.02 3.77 -0.78
N GLY A 480 -51.53 4.80 -0.05
CA GLY A 480 -52.34 5.96 0.30
C GLY A 480 -52.98 6.62 -0.92
N ARG A 481 -52.22 6.76 -2.02
CA ARG A 481 -52.74 7.26 -3.29
C ARG A 481 -53.86 6.37 -3.85
N ARG A 482 -53.65 5.05 -3.90
CA ARG A 482 -54.64 4.12 -4.47
C ARG A 482 -55.96 4.12 -3.67
N ILE A 483 -55.87 4.26 -2.34
CA ILE A 483 -57.05 4.41 -1.48
C ILE A 483 -57.80 5.70 -1.82
N LEU A 484 -57.10 6.84 -1.91
CA LEU A 484 -57.72 8.13 -2.26
C LEU A 484 -58.34 8.12 -3.66
N GLU A 485 -57.68 7.51 -4.65
CA GLU A 485 -58.22 7.32 -6.01
C GLU A 485 -59.50 6.46 -6.00
N SER A 486 -59.60 5.46 -5.12
CA SER A 486 -60.79 4.59 -5.00
C SER A 486 -62.03 5.33 -4.47
N PHE A 487 -61.85 6.45 -3.78
CA PHE A 487 -62.95 7.28 -3.29
C PHE A 487 -63.50 8.26 -4.34
N GLN A 488 -62.86 8.39 -5.50
CA GLN A 488 -63.39 9.24 -6.55
C GLN A 488 -64.66 8.63 -7.17
N PRO A 489 -65.69 9.42 -7.47
CA PRO A 489 -66.92 8.90 -8.06
C PRO A 489 -66.64 8.35 -9.46
N ALA A 490 -66.99 7.06 -9.68
CA ALA A 490 -66.82 6.39 -10.96
C ALA A 490 -67.69 7.01 -12.07
N GLN A 491 -68.84 7.59 -11.69
CA GLN A 491 -69.72 8.32 -12.57
C GLN A 491 -70.24 9.56 -11.84
N LEU A 492 -70.10 10.72 -12.48
CA LEU A 492 -70.69 11.95 -11.97
C LEU A 492 -72.18 11.99 -12.33
N PRO A 493 -73.04 12.54 -11.46
CA PRO A 493 -74.44 12.72 -11.78
C PRO A 493 -74.63 13.65 -12.99
N ALA A 494 -75.71 13.45 -13.74
CA ALA A 494 -76.09 14.28 -14.90
C ALA A 494 -77.48 14.89 -14.65
N PRO A 495 -77.60 15.94 -13.83
CA PRO A 495 -78.86 16.63 -13.62
C PRO A 495 -79.37 17.24 -14.93
N GLU A 496 -80.69 17.40 -15.04
CA GLU A 496 -81.32 17.88 -16.26
C GLU A 496 -80.75 19.26 -16.67
N GLY A 497 -80.29 19.35 -17.92
CA GLY A 497 -79.65 20.56 -18.47
C GLY A 497 -78.17 20.76 -18.13
N TRP A 498 -77.52 19.86 -17.38
CA TRP A 498 -76.13 19.99 -16.96
C TRP A 498 -75.30 18.72 -17.23
N THR A 499 -74.04 18.92 -17.64
CA THR A 499 -73.04 17.86 -17.74
C THR A 499 -71.88 18.17 -16.80
N LEU A 500 -71.58 17.24 -15.88
CA LEU A 500 -70.43 17.36 -14.97
C LEU A 500 -69.24 16.56 -15.48
N ALA A 501 -68.06 17.16 -15.40
CA ALA A 501 -66.77 16.52 -15.66
C ALA A 501 -65.78 16.94 -14.58
N ALA A 502 -64.91 16.01 -14.17
CA ALA A 502 -63.86 16.28 -13.19
C ALA A 502 -62.53 15.73 -13.71
N ARG A 503 -61.44 16.41 -13.35
CA ARG A 503 -60.07 15.98 -13.63
C ARG A 503 -59.18 16.39 -12.48
N MET A 504 -58.45 15.42 -11.93
CA MET A 504 -57.43 15.66 -10.91
C MET A 504 -56.05 15.41 -11.50
N ARG A 505 -55.10 16.32 -11.25
CA ARG A 505 -53.69 16.14 -11.60
C ARG A 505 -52.82 16.54 -10.40
N PRO A 506 -52.18 15.58 -9.73
CA PRO A 506 -51.27 15.87 -8.63
C PRO A 506 -50.07 16.70 -9.08
N ALA A 507 -49.58 17.60 -8.22
CA ALA A 507 -48.39 18.42 -8.48
C ALA A 507 -47.05 17.66 -8.38
N ARG A 508 -47.04 16.50 -7.68
CA ARG A 508 -45.90 15.57 -7.54
C ARG A 508 -46.43 14.13 -7.59
N ASN A 509 -45.67 13.14 -7.10
CA ASN A 509 -46.07 11.72 -7.14
C ASN A 509 -47.25 11.35 -6.21
N VAL A 510 -47.53 12.17 -5.19
CA VAL A 510 -48.51 11.89 -4.13
C VAL A 510 -49.15 13.20 -3.68
N GLY A 511 -50.31 13.50 -4.26
CA GLY A 511 -51.23 14.56 -3.86
C GLY A 511 -52.62 14.00 -4.10
N GLY A 512 -53.53 14.21 -3.15
CA GLY A 512 -54.80 13.52 -3.14
C GLY A 512 -55.88 14.41 -2.56
N ASP A 513 -56.23 15.45 -3.30
CA ASP A 513 -57.43 16.21 -3.05
C ASP A 513 -58.64 15.27 -3.23
N LEU A 514 -59.75 15.57 -2.57
CA LEU A 514 -61.00 14.82 -2.75
C LEU A 514 -61.95 15.66 -3.60
N TYR A 515 -62.58 15.03 -4.59
CA TYR A 515 -63.83 15.53 -5.13
C TYR A 515 -64.91 14.46 -5.07
N ASP A 516 -66.15 14.89 -4.88
CA ASP A 516 -67.32 14.04 -4.98
C ASP A 516 -68.53 14.82 -5.49
N ALA A 517 -69.49 14.14 -6.09
CA ALA A 517 -70.76 14.76 -6.49
C ALA A 517 -71.89 13.74 -6.39
N PHE A 518 -73.01 14.14 -5.78
CA PHE A 518 -74.17 13.26 -5.60
C PHE A 518 -75.47 14.06 -5.41
N PRO A 519 -76.62 13.49 -5.81
CA PRO A 519 -77.92 14.12 -5.61
C PRO A 519 -78.29 14.16 -4.12
N CYS A 520 -78.98 15.22 -3.72
CA CYS A 520 -79.47 15.46 -2.37
C CYS A 520 -80.85 16.13 -2.46
N GLY A 521 -81.91 15.31 -2.56
CA GLY A 521 -83.25 15.79 -2.92
C GLY A 521 -83.25 16.47 -4.30
N ASP A 522 -83.84 17.66 -4.40
CA ASP A 522 -83.88 18.47 -5.63
C ASP A 522 -82.58 19.27 -5.89
N ARG A 523 -81.52 19.01 -5.12
CA ARG A 523 -80.24 19.73 -5.21
C ARG A 523 -79.11 18.77 -5.58
N LEU A 524 -78.08 19.32 -6.23
CA LEU A 524 -76.82 18.63 -6.45
C LEU A 524 -75.81 19.08 -5.38
N MET A 525 -75.21 18.12 -4.69
CA MET A 525 -74.09 18.39 -3.79
C MET A 525 -72.77 18.13 -4.53
N VAL A 526 -71.87 19.11 -4.48
CA VAL A 526 -70.51 19.01 -5.02
C VAL A 526 -69.54 19.25 -3.87
N VAL A 527 -68.65 18.29 -3.64
CA VAL A 527 -67.63 18.35 -2.59
C VAL A 527 -66.28 18.50 -3.27
N VAL A 528 -65.50 19.47 -2.82
CA VAL A 528 -64.07 19.61 -3.14
C VAL A 528 -63.36 19.87 -1.82
N ALA A 529 -62.39 19.04 -1.48
CA ALA A 529 -61.64 19.16 -0.24
C ALA A 529 -60.15 18.97 -0.50
N ASP A 530 -59.35 19.85 0.09
CA ASP A 530 -57.90 19.67 0.18
C ASP A 530 -57.59 18.72 1.33
N VAL A 531 -56.63 17.82 1.12
CA VAL A 531 -56.25 16.82 2.10
C VAL A 531 -54.88 17.21 2.65
N CYS A 532 -54.85 17.63 3.91
CA CYS A 532 -53.61 17.79 4.62
C CYS A 532 -52.98 16.42 4.90
N ASP A 533 -51.65 16.34 4.82
CA ASP A 533 -50.85 15.12 4.95
C ASP A 533 -50.88 14.12 3.77
N LYS A 534 -50.05 13.07 3.85
CA LYS A 534 -49.87 12.05 2.80
C LYS A 534 -49.80 10.64 3.36
N GLY A 535 -50.04 9.65 2.51
CA GLY A 535 -49.94 8.23 2.85
C GLY A 535 -51.26 7.62 3.34
N VAL A 536 -51.16 6.45 3.97
CA VAL A 536 -52.32 5.60 4.28
C VAL A 536 -53.26 6.23 5.33
N GLY A 537 -52.72 6.86 6.37
CA GLY A 537 -53.53 7.46 7.45
C GLY A 537 -54.47 8.56 6.97
N ALA A 538 -53.94 9.52 6.20
CA ALA A 538 -54.73 10.58 5.58
C ALA A 538 -55.82 10.02 4.65
N ALA A 539 -55.49 8.96 3.88
CA ALA A 539 -56.43 8.32 2.97
C ALA A 539 -57.64 7.68 3.69
N VAL A 540 -57.40 6.98 4.80
CA VAL A 540 -58.48 6.34 5.59
C VAL A 540 -59.39 7.39 6.23
N PHE A 541 -58.82 8.46 6.79
CA PHE A 541 -59.60 9.55 7.38
C PHE A 541 -60.53 10.21 6.35
N MET A 542 -60.03 10.45 5.13
CA MET A 542 -60.84 11.01 4.05
C MET A 542 -61.96 10.08 3.58
N GLY A 543 -61.72 8.78 3.55
CA GLY A 543 -62.77 7.79 3.30
C GLY A 543 -63.91 7.89 4.31
N LEU A 544 -63.57 8.02 5.60
CA LEU A 544 -64.54 8.19 6.68
C LEU A 544 -65.31 9.52 6.55
N LEU A 545 -64.62 10.63 6.28
CA LEU A 545 -65.25 11.93 6.05
C LEU A 545 -66.25 11.88 4.89
N ARG A 546 -65.87 11.28 3.76
CA ARG A 546 -66.74 11.13 2.59
C ARG A 546 -67.98 10.30 2.92
N THR A 547 -67.82 9.19 3.62
CA THR A 547 -68.95 8.33 4.02
C THR A 547 -69.91 9.08 4.95
N LEU A 548 -69.39 9.85 5.91
CA LEU A 548 -70.21 10.68 6.79
C LEU A 548 -70.97 11.76 6.00
N LEU A 549 -70.29 12.49 5.09
CA LEU A 549 -70.92 13.52 4.27
C LEU A 549 -72.11 12.97 3.46
N ARG A 550 -71.97 11.78 2.87
CA ARG A 550 -73.04 11.11 2.12
C ARG A 550 -74.20 10.68 3.02
N ALA A 551 -73.90 10.02 4.15
CA ALA A 551 -74.92 9.55 5.09
C ALA A 551 -75.75 10.70 5.69
N TYR A 552 -75.09 11.83 6.00
CA TYR A 552 -75.78 13.03 6.51
C TYR A 552 -76.63 13.71 5.43
N ALA A 553 -76.13 13.82 4.20
CA ALA A 553 -76.90 14.42 3.12
C ALA A 553 -78.20 13.65 2.82
N GLU A 554 -78.20 12.32 2.94
CA GLU A 554 -79.40 11.48 2.80
C GLU A 554 -80.41 11.70 3.93
N THR A 555 -79.97 12.01 5.15
CA THR A 555 -80.83 12.08 6.33
C THR A 555 -81.39 13.47 6.61
N THR A 556 -80.68 14.56 6.29
CA THR A 556 -81.12 15.94 6.62
C THR A 556 -81.60 16.76 5.43
N GLY A 557 -81.54 16.25 4.19
CA GLY A 557 -81.96 16.98 2.99
C GLY A 557 -81.10 18.23 2.68
N GLY A 558 -79.95 18.37 3.34
CA GLY A 558 -78.99 19.46 3.16
C GLY A 558 -77.96 19.55 4.29
N LEU A 559 -76.73 19.98 3.96
CA LEU A 559 -75.60 20.17 4.89
C LEU A 559 -75.59 21.52 5.62
N THR A 560 -76.54 22.41 5.33
CA THR A 560 -76.54 23.81 5.83
C THR A 560 -76.66 23.91 7.35
N ALA A 561 -77.08 22.85 8.05
CA ALA A 561 -77.18 22.81 9.50
C ALA A 561 -75.92 22.28 10.22
N THR A 562 -74.90 21.79 9.49
CA THR A 562 -73.79 21.00 10.07
C THR A 562 -72.42 21.70 9.99
N VAL A 563 -72.30 22.82 9.28
CA VAL A 563 -71.01 23.55 9.09
C VAL A 563 -70.99 24.91 9.83
N GLN A 564 -71.99 25.18 10.66
CA GLN A 564 -71.90 26.17 11.74
C GLN A 564 -71.58 25.44 13.05
#